data_AF-A0A0B6XW83-F1
#
_entry.id   AF-A0A0B6XW83-F1
#
_cell.length_a   1.000
_cell.length_b   1.000
_cell.length_c   1.000
_cell.angle_alpha   90.00
_cell.angle_beta   90.00
_cell.angle_gamma   90.00
#
_symmetry.space_group_name_H-M   'P 1'
#
loop_
_entity.id
_entity.type
_entity.pdbx_description
1 polymer ?
#
loop_
_entity_poly.entity_id
_entity_poly.type
_entity_poly.pdbx_seq_one_letter_code
_entity_poly.pdbx_strand_id
1 'polypeptide(L)'
;SALWCSHVVALCLFRIHQATSVCLRAPVSESLSRLRRDQLQKFAQYLISYLPQQILPTAQQILDELLSSQDTTMNTAYGAPDPTAGPSASEQTSWSLDESTLHANIKKTLVKFCIP
;
A
#
# COMPACT_ATOMS: atom_id res chain seq x y z
N SER A 1 15.71 -6.92 14.33
CA SER A 1 15.15 -6.73 12.98
C SER A 1 14.08 -7.77 12.73
N ALA A 2 12.90 -7.40 12.23
CA ALA A 2 11.83 -8.35 11.94
C ALA A 2 12.04 -8.98 10.55
N LEU A 3 12.25 -10.29 10.47
CA LEU A 3 12.42 -10.99 9.20
C LEU A 3 11.07 -11.15 8.49
N TRP A 4 11.05 -10.95 7.18
CA TRP A 4 9.93 -11.26 6.31
C TRP A 4 9.75 -12.77 6.27
N CYS A 5 8.50 -13.22 6.38
CA CYS A 5 8.20 -14.64 6.21
C CYS A 5 8.42 -15.06 4.75
N SER A 6 8.63 -16.37 4.55
CA SER A 6 8.85 -16.97 3.22
C SER A 6 7.76 -16.60 2.21
N HIS A 7 6.50 -16.40 2.65
CA HIS A 7 5.39 -16.00 1.80
C HIS A 7 5.59 -14.60 1.19
N VAL A 8 6.04 -13.62 2.00
CA VAL A 8 6.29 -12.25 1.53
C VAL A 8 7.44 -12.26 0.53
N VAL A 9 8.51 -12.98 0.84
CA VAL A 9 9.69 -13.12 -0.04
C VAL A 9 9.31 -13.74 -1.38
N ALA A 10 8.56 -14.85 -1.36
CA ALA A 10 8.09 -15.52 -2.56
C ALA A 10 7.19 -14.61 -3.41
N LEU A 11 6.28 -13.85 -2.77
CA LEU A 11 5.42 -12.90 -3.47
C LEU A 11 6.23 -11.76 -4.11
N CYS A 12 7.23 -11.21 -3.41
CA CYS A 12 8.12 -10.19 -3.96
C CYS A 12 8.88 -10.72 -5.18
N LEU A 13 9.50 -11.90 -5.08
CA LEU A 13 10.21 -12.53 -6.20
C LEU A 13 9.28 -12.83 -7.39
N PHE A 14 8.07 -13.33 -7.12
CA PHE A 14 7.06 -13.55 -8.15
C PHE A 14 6.70 -12.26 -8.88
N ARG A 15 6.46 -11.17 -8.15
CA ARG A 15 6.12 -9.86 -8.73
C ARG A 15 7.26 -9.28 -9.56
N ILE A 16 8.51 -9.47 -9.13
CA ILE A 16 9.69 -9.05 -9.90
C ILE A 16 9.81 -9.87 -11.19
N HIS A 17 9.65 -11.20 -11.09
CA HIS A 17 9.79 -12.10 -12.24
C HIS A 17 8.66 -11.93 -13.26
N GLN A 18 7.44 -11.68 -12.80
CA GLN A 18 6.23 -11.55 -13.62
C GLN A 18 5.69 -10.11 -13.61
N ALA A 19 6.59 -9.13 -13.72
CA ALA A 19 6.23 -7.71 -13.62
C ALA A 19 5.13 -7.28 -14.61
N THR A 20 5.03 -7.90 -15.79
CA THR A 20 4.00 -7.62 -16.79
C THR A 20 2.67 -8.32 -16.53
N SER A 21 2.68 -9.42 -15.77
CA SER A 21 1.47 -10.19 -15.44
C SER A 21 0.84 -9.72 -14.12
N VAL A 22 1.56 -8.95 -13.32
CA VAL A 22 1.05 -8.37 -12.07
C VAL A 22 0.57 -6.95 -12.34
N CYS A 23 -0.73 -6.71 -12.10
CA CYS A 23 -1.28 -5.36 -12.13
C CYS A 23 -0.72 -4.53 -10.97
N LEU A 24 0.14 -3.57 -11.29
CA LEU A 24 0.61 -2.55 -10.36
C LEU A 24 -0.43 -1.44 -10.30
N ARG A 25 -0.79 -1.04 -9.08
CA ARG A 25 -1.67 0.10 -8.84
C ARG A 25 -0.83 1.25 -8.33
N ALA A 26 -1.09 2.43 -8.87
CA ALA A 26 -0.58 3.67 -8.33
C ALA A 26 -1.05 3.85 -6.87
N PRO A 27 -0.35 4.68 -6.07
CA PRO A 27 -0.83 5.08 -4.76
C PRO A 27 -2.27 5.61 -4.85
N VAL A 28 -3.06 5.38 -3.80
CA VAL A 28 -4.47 5.74 -3.74
C VAL A 28 -4.66 7.24 -3.91
N SER A 29 -3.73 8.07 -3.40
CA SER A 29 -3.73 9.52 -3.61
C SER A 29 -3.73 9.92 -5.09
N GLU A 30 -3.00 9.19 -5.95
CA GLU A 30 -2.99 9.42 -7.40
C GLU A 30 -4.32 9.02 -8.04
N SER A 31 -4.94 7.95 -7.56
CA SER A 31 -6.28 7.55 -8.04
C SER A 31 -7.32 8.60 -7.65
N LEU A 32 -7.26 9.12 -6.42
CA LEU A 32 -8.17 10.16 -5.91
C LEU A 32 -8.02 11.47 -6.68
N SER A 33 -6.80 11.89 -7.03
CA SER A 33 -6.56 13.14 -7.78
C SER A 33 -7.14 13.11 -9.20
N ARG A 34 -7.35 11.92 -9.77
CA ARG A 34 -7.95 11.71 -11.10
C ARG A 34 -9.48 11.65 -11.07
N LEU A 35 -10.11 11.53 -9.90
CA LEU A 35 -11.56 11.42 -9.79
C LEU A 35 -12.25 12.77 -9.98
N ARG A 36 -13.37 12.77 -10.70
CA ARG A 36 -14.31 13.90 -10.73
C ARG A 36 -15.05 14.01 -9.39
N ARG A 37 -15.58 15.19 -9.08
CA ARG A 37 -16.32 15.46 -7.83
C ARG A 37 -17.43 14.44 -7.54
N ASP A 38 -18.22 14.07 -8.56
CA ASP A 38 -19.31 13.09 -8.39
C ASP A 38 -18.77 11.68 -8.09
N GLN A 39 -17.64 11.30 -8.70
CA GLN A 39 -16.99 10.02 -8.47
C GLN A 39 -16.33 9.97 -7.09
N LEU A 40 -15.70 11.06 -6.65
CA LEU A 40 -15.11 11.17 -5.33
C LEU A 40 -16.18 11.10 -4.23
N GLN A 41 -17.32 11.77 -4.44
CA GLN A 41 -18.46 11.68 -3.51
C GLN A 41 -19.00 10.25 -3.43
N LYS A 42 -19.20 9.58 -4.57
CA LYS A 42 -19.62 8.17 -4.60
C LYS A 42 -18.60 7.28 -3.89
N PHE A 43 -17.31 7.46 -4.18
CA PHE A 43 -16.23 6.71 -3.54
C PHE A 43 -16.29 6.82 -2.02
N ALA A 44 -16.43 8.04 -1.47
CA ALA A 44 -16.56 8.26 -0.04
C ALA A 44 -17.81 7.58 0.54
N GLN A 45 -18.96 7.73 -0.11
CA GLN A 45 -20.23 7.11 0.33
C GLN A 45 -20.15 5.58 0.34
N TYR A 46 -19.61 4.98 -0.72
CA TYR A 46 -19.42 3.53 -0.79
C TYR A 46 -18.42 3.05 0.25
N LEU A 47 -17.29 3.75 0.42
CA LEU A 47 -16.28 3.42 1.44
C LEU A 47 -16.90 3.39 2.84
N ILE A 48 -17.66 4.42 3.22
CA ILE A 48 -18.36 4.47 4.51
C ILE A 48 -19.35 3.29 4.63
N SER A 49 -20.09 2.97 3.56
CA SER A 49 -21.08 1.89 3.58
C SER A 49 -20.48 0.48 3.73
N TYR A 50 -19.24 0.29 3.26
CA TYR A 50 -18.56 -1.01 3.32
C TYR A 50 -17.77 -1.25 4.61
N LEU A 51 -17.53 -0.20 5.40
CA LEU A 51 -16.80 -0.29 6.65
C LEU A 51 -17.74 -0.54 7.84
N PRO A 52 -17.24 -1.11 8.95
CA PRO A 52 -18.05 -1.30 10.15
C PRO A 52 -18.62 0.02 10.68
N GLN A 53 -19.84 0.02 11.20
CA GLN A 53 -20.50 1.25 11.71
C GLN A 53 -19.70 2.01 12.79
N GLN A 54 -18.74 1.35 13.44
CA GLN A 54 -17.81 1.95 14.40
C GLN A 54 -16.96 3.08 13.79
N ILE A 55 -16.82 3.14 12.45
CA ILE A 55 -16.09 4.20 11.76
C ILE A 55 -16.89 5.49 11.58
N LEU A 56 -18.22 5.46 11.80
CA LEU A 56 -19.10 6.60 11.56
C LEU A 56 -18.77 7.82 12.42
N PRO A 57 -18.46 7.70 13.73
CA PRO A 57 -18.06 8.84 14.54
C PRO A 57 -16.77 9.49 14.01
N THR A 58 -15.79 8.69 13.60
CA THR A 58 -14.53 9.18 13.02
C THR A 58 -14.76 9.86 11.68
N ALA A 59 -15.59 9.27 10.81
CA ALA A 59 -15.95 9.88 9.53
C ALA A 59 -16.67 11.21 9.73
N GLN A 60 -17.57 11.31 10.71
CA GLN A 60 -18.28 12.54 11.03
C GLN A 60 -17.32 13.61 11.56
N GLN A 61 -16.41 13.27 12.47
CA GLN A 61 -15.40 14.21 12.97
C GLN A 61 -14.56 14.80 11.83
N ILE A 62 -14.11 13.95 10.88
CA ILE A 62 -13.35 14.40 9.71
C ILE A 62 -14.17 15.37 8.86
N LEU A 63 -15.46 15.07 8.64
CA LEU A 63 -16.36 15.96 7.90
C LEU A 63 -16.56 17.30 8.62
N ASP A 64 -16.72 17.28 9.93
CA ASP A 64 -16.89 18.49 10.73
C ASP A 64 -15.63 19.38 10.67
N GLU A 65 -14.42 18.79 10.73
CA GLU A 65 -13.16 19.52 10.57
C GLU A 65 -12.99 20.11 9.16
N LEU A 66 -13.37 19.37 8.11
CA LEU A 66 -13.27 19.83 6.72
C LEU A 66 -14.31 20.91 6.36
N LEU A 67 -15.50 20.84 6.95
CA LEU A 67 -16.59 21.80 6.72
C LEU A 67 -16.52 23.01 7.67
N SER A 68 -15.63 22.96 8.67
CA SER A 68 -15.39 24.06 9.58
C SER A 68 -14.83 25.28 8.82
N SER A 69 -15.35 26.47 9.14
CA SER A 69 -14.82 27.73 8.63
C SER A 69 -13.46 28.14 9.24
N GLN A 70 -12.91 27.32 10.14
CA GLN A 70 -11.61 27.56 10.78
C GLN A 70 -10.47 26.97 9.94
N ASP A 71 -9.31 27.62 9.96
CA ASP A 71 -8.07 27.09 9.39
C ASP A 71 -7.54 25.94 10.25
N THR A 72 -8.09 24.75 10.04
CA THR A 72 -7.61 23.52 10.67
C THR A 72 -6.33 23.05 9.97
N THR A 73 -5.54 22.22 10.66
CA THR A 73 -4.38 21.55 10.05
C THR A 73 -4.78 20.71 8.83
N MET A 74 -6.00 20.17 8.82
CA MET A 74 -6.56 19.44 7.68
C MET A 74 -6.90 20.35 6.50
N ASN A 75 -7.50 21.53 6.73
CA ASN A 75 -7.86 22.47 5.66
C ASN A 75 -6.65 23.18 5.05
N THR A 76 -5.56 23.30 5.81
CA THR A 76 -4.30 23.92 5.36
C THR A 76 -3.32 22.92 4.73
N ALA A 77 -3.56 21.61 4.90
CA ALA A 77 -2.74 20.57 4.33
C ALA A 77 -3.24 20.12 2.95
N TYR A 78 -2.32 19.56 2.14
CA TYR A 78 -2.65 18.95 0.84
C TYR A 78 -3.35 17.57 0.97
N GLY A 79 -3.50 17.06 2.19
CA GLY A 79 -4.06 15.74 2.49
C GLY A 79 -3.24 15.00 3.55
N ALA A 80 -3.78 13.88 4.03
CA ALA A 80 -3.07 12.97 4.91
C ALA A 80 -1.99 12.18 4.13
N PRO A 81 -0.94 11.65 4.80
CA PRO A 81 0.03 10.76 4.18
C PRO A 81 -0.65 9.55 3.52
N ASP A 82 -0.30 9.26 2.27
CA ASP A 82 -0.89 8.14 1.53
C ASP A 82 -0.40 6.79 2.11
N PRO A 83 -1.29 5.96 2.67
CA PRO A 83 -0.91 4.69 3.30
C PRO A 83 -0.48 3.62 2.28
N THR A 84 -0.73 3.86 0.99
CA THR A 84 -0.36 2.98 -0.11
C THR A 84 0.80 3.52 -0.94
N ALA A 85 1.30 4.71 -0.62
CA ALA A 85 2.54 5.20 -1.18
C ALA A 85 3.70 4.32 -0.71
N GLY A 86 4.50 3.86 -1.69
CA GLY A 86 5.78 3.23 -1.40
C GLY A 86 6.81 4.26 -0.94
N PRO A 87 7.97 3.78 -0.45
CA PRO A 87 9.08 4.64 -0.09
C PRO A 87 9.57 5.47 -1.28
N SER A 88 10.07 6.67 -1.00
CA SER A 88 10.66 7.52 -2.04
C SER A 88 11.96 6.92 -2.61
N ALA A 89 12.36 7.33 -3.82
CA ALA A 89 13.61 6.87 -4.42
C ALA A 89 14.87 7.24 -3.60
N SER A 90 14.77 8.25 -2.75
CA SER A 90 15.81 8.70 -1.83
C SER A 90 15.80 7.97 -0.48
N GLU A 91 14.73 7.26 -0.15
CA GLU A 91 14.64 6.52 1.11
C GLU A 91 15.41 5.21 1.04
N GLN A 92 16.22 4.95 2.07
CA GLN A 92 16.94 3.70 2.17
C GLN A 92 15.98 2.56 2.53
N THR A 93 15.60 1.78 1.52
CA THR A 93 14.76 0.60 1.73
C THR A 93 15.61 -0.56 2.25
N SER A 94 15.32 -1.05 3.46
CA SER A 94 15.93 -2.28 3.97
C SER A 94 15.04 -3.49 3.67
N TRP A 95 15.56 -4.45 2.92
CA TRP A 95 14.92 -5.74 2.72
C TRP A 95 15.16 -6.55 3.98
N SER A 96 14.11 -6.77 4.78
CA SER A 96 14.24 -7.59 5.98
C SER A 96 14.08 -9.05 5.60
N LEU A 97 15.02 -9.59 4.83
CA LEU A 97 15.00 -10.97 4.33
C LEU A 97 16.01 -11.82 5.11
N ASP A 98 15.68 -13.09 5.37
CA ASP A 98 16.67 -14.08 5.77
C ASP A 98 17.48 -14.54 4.53
N GLU A 99 18.56 -13.81 4.27
CA GLU A 99 19.45 -14.04 3.14
C GLU A 99 20.04 -15.45 3.15
N SER A 100 20.43 -15.96 4.34
CA SER A 100 21.05 -17.28 4.48
C SER A 100 20.07 -18.38 4.07
N THR A 101 18.83 -18.30 4.55
CA THR A 101 17.77 -19.26 4.20
C THR A 101 17.41 -19.17 2.72
N LEU A 102 17.33 -17.96 2.14
CA LEU A 102 17.04 -17.82 0.71
C LEU A 102 18.15 -18.44 -0.16
N HIS A 103 19.42 -18.14 0.14
CA HIS A 103 20.55 -18.70 -0.58
C HIS A 103 20.58 -20.24 -0.51
N ALA A 104 20.32 -20.81 0.67
CA ALA A 104 20.24 -22.25 0.84
C ALA A 104 19.12 -22.87 -0.01
N ASN A 105 17.94 -22.23 -0.07
CA ASN A 105 16.80 -22.68 -0.87
C ASN A 105 17.09 -22.60 -2.38
N ILE A 106 17.71 -21.52 -2.85
CA ILE A 106 18.12 -21.37 -4.25
C ILE A 106 19.12 -22.47 -4.61
N LYS A 107 20.17 -22.68 -3.79
CA LYS A 107 21.17 -23.72 -4.02
C LYS A 107 20.55 -25.12 -4.08
N LYS A 108 19.66 -25.46 -3.15
CA LYS A 108 18.94 -26.74 -3.14
C LYS A 108 18.09 -26.93 -4.40
N THR A 109 17.45 -25.86 -4.88
CA THR A 109 16.63 -25.87 -6.10
C THR A 109 17.49 -26.07 -7.34
N LEU A 110 18.58 -25.31 -7.49
CA LEU A 110 19.52 -25.45 -8.60
C LEU A 110 20.11 -26.86 -8.68
N VAL A 111 20.50 -27.45 -7.54
CA VAL A 111 20.98 -28.84 -7.50
C VAL A 111 19.94 -29.83 -8.04
N LYS A 112 18.65 -29.64 -7.74
CA LYS A 112 17.57 -30.48 -8.29
C LYS A 112 17.37 -30.31 -9.80
N PHE A 113 17.68 -29.14 -10.36
CA PHE A 113 17.54 -28.87 -11.79
C PHE A 113 18.79 -29.22 -12.60
N CYS A 114 19.97 -29.23 -11.97
CA CYS A 114 21.27 -29.47 -12.61
C CYS A 114 21.78 -30.91 -12.48
N ILE A 115 21.13 -31.76 -11.68
CA ILE A 115 21.42 -33.19 -11.62
C ILE A 115 20.36 -33.91 -12.48
N PRO A 116 20.74 -34.76 -13.45
CA PRO A 116 19.81 -35.49 -14.32
C PRO A 116 18.92 -36.48 -13.55
#